data_AF-A0A3B1CTU4-F1
#
_entry.id   AF-A0A3B1CTU4-F1
#
_cell.length_a   1.000
_cell.length_b   1.000
_cell.length_c   1.000
_cell.angle_alpha   90.00
_cell.angle_beta   90.00
_cell.angle_gamma   90.00
#
_symmetry.space_group_name_H-M   'P 1'
#
loop_
_entity.id
_entity.type
_entity.pdbx_description
1 polymer ?
#
loop_
_entity_poly.entity_id
_entity_poly.type
_entity_poly.pdbx_seq_one_letter_code
_entity_poly.pdbx_strand_id
1 'polypeptide(L)'
;FSVGLGFLGGYLLNLMLRKAERPGGIIALTTGTLLLTFSIAGALGIDELLSTMSLGVLLTNISPHAERIFSIIETYIEEAIFIAFFVISGAHVDFSILFSSWLLVVVYIVIRFVGKYTGAMAGGVISKAPPSITKNLGFALVPQGGIVVGLALMMYQTPGLEDVGNIILNVTIGATAIHEIIGPPIAKFSLRRAGELKGGE
;
A
#
# COMPACT_ATOMS: atom_id res chain seq x y z
N PHE A 1 13.70 -10.93 -10.20
CA PHE A 1 14.73 -10.92 -9.14
C PHE A 1 14.20 -10.45 -7.80
N SER A 2 13.38 -9.37 -7.74
CA SER A 2 12.80 -8.85 -6.48
C SER A 2 12.09 -9.90 -5.62
N VAL A 3 11.21 -10.72 -6.22
CA VAL A 3 10.51 -11.81 -5.51
C VAL A 3 11.48 -12.81 -4.89
N GLY A 4 12.54 -13.17 -5.63
CA GLY A 4 13.57 -14.10 -5.15
C GLY A 4 14.36 -13.54 -3.96
N LEU A 5 14.74 -12.26 -4.00
CA LEU A 5 15.39 -11.57 -2.88
C LEU A 5 14.45 -11.52 -1.66
N GLY A 6 13.19 -11.15 -1.87
CA GLY A 6 12.19 -11.14 -0.81
C GLY A 6 12.00 -12.51 -0.16
N PHE A 7 11.88 -13.56 -0.97
CA PHE A 7 11.77 -14.93 -0.46
C PHE A 7 13.02 -15.35 0.32
N LEU A 8 14.22 -15.00 -0.17
CA LEU A 8 15.45 -15.25 0.59
C LEU A 8 15.41 -14.55 1.95
N GLY A 9 15.03 -13.26 1.99
CA GLY A 9 14.88 -12.50 3.22
C GLY A 9 13.84 -13.09 4.18
N GLY A 10 12.69 -13.51 3.66
CA GLY A 10 11.61 -14.11 4.47
C GLY A 10 12.00 -15.47 5.05
N TYR A 11 12.76 -16.25 4.29
CA TYR A 11 13.28 -17.53 4.75
C TYR A 11 14.32 -17.33 5.87
N LEU A 12 15.26 -16.40 5.68
CA LEU A 12 16.26 -16.06 6.69
C LEU A 12 15.59 -15.53 7.98
N LEU A 13 14.61 -14.63 7.84
CA LEU A 13 13.85 -14.11 8.97
C LEU A 13 13.14 -15.24 9.73
N ASN A 14 12.48 -16.17 9.03
CA ASN A 14 11.82 -17.32 9.65
C ASN A 14 12.82 -18.16 10.48
N LEU A 15 14.03 -18.39 9.96
CA LEU A 15 15.07 -19.13 10.68
C LEU A 15 15.54 -18.40 11.94
N MET A 16 15.72 -17.08 11.87
CA MET A 16 16.14 -16.26 13.01
C MET A 16 15.05 -16.16 14.08
N LEU A 17 13.79 -16.03 13.67
CA LEU A 17 12.65 -15.90 14.56
C LEU A 17 12.35 -17.17 15.36
N ARG A 18 12.76 -18.35 14.89
CA ARG A 18 12.67 -19.61 15.67
C ARG A 18 13.40 -19.54 17.02
N LYS A 19 14.38 -18.65 17.16
CA LYS A 19 15.16 -18.45 18.40
C LYS A 19 14.72 -17.21 19.19
N ALA A 20 13.78 -16.42 18.68
CA ALA A 20 13.37 -15.16 19.26
C ALA A 20 12.04 -15.29 20.01
N GLU A 21 12.09 -15.25 21.33
CA GLU A 21 10.89 -15.37 22.17
C GLU A 21 10.37 -14.01 22.67
N ARG A 22 11.24 -13.00 22.74
CA ARG A 22 10.94 -11.66 23.28
C ARG A 22 10.38 -10.75 22.19
N PRO A 23 9.29 -9.99 22.45
CA PRO A 23 8.70 -9.07 21.46
C PRO A 23 9.70 -8.08 20.85
N GLY A 24 10.58 -7.49 21.67
CA GLY A 24 11.61 -6.58 21.17
C GLY A 24 12.61 -7.23 20.20
N GLY A 25 12.92 -8.52 20.40
CA GLY A 25 13.77 -9.28 19.47
C GLY A 25 13.07 -9.55 18.15
N ILE A 26 11.76 -9.84 18.18
CA ILE A 26 10.95 -10.04 16.98
C ILE A 26 10.88 -8.75 16.16
N ILE A 27 10.63 -7.61 16.82
CA ILE A 27 10.61 -6.29 16.16
C ILE A 27 11.98 -6.00 15.52
N ALA A 28 13.06 -6.13 16.29
CA ALA A 28 14.41 -5.84 15.79
C ALA A 28 14.79 -6.71 14.59
N LEU A 29 14.53 -8.01 14.64
CA LEU A 29 14.83 -8.94 13.54
C LEU A 29 13.97 -8.66 12.31
N THR A 30 12.69 -8.40 12.50
CA THR A 30 11.75 -8.16 11.39
C THR A 30 12.07 -6.85 10.70
N THR A 31 12.15 -5.75 11.45
CA THR A 31 12.51 -4.43 10.91
C THR A 31 13.90 -4.43 10.30
N GLY A 32 14.87 -5.07 10.96
CA GLY A 32 16.24 -5.20 10.44
C GLY A 32 16.29 -5.95 9.11
N THR A 33 15.56 -7.06 8.99
CA THR A 33 15.52 -7.84 7.74
C THR A 33 14.77 -7.11 6.63
N LEU A 34 13.68 -6.39 6.96
CA LEU A 34 12.96 -5.54 6.00
C LEU A 34 13.86 -4.43 5.45
N LEU A 35 14.54 -3.67 6.32
CA LEU A 35 15.45 -2.60 5.91
C LEU A 35 16.65 -3.12 5.11
N LEU A 36 17.20 -4.27 5.49
CA LEU A 36 18.28 -4.92 4.76
C LEU A 36 17.80 -5.38 3.37
N THR A 37 16.63 -6.00 3.28
CA THR A 37 16.04 -6.44 2.00
C THR A 37 15.77 -5.24 1.09
N PHE A 38 15.21 -4.16 1.65
CA PHE A 38 14.98 -2.89 0.94
C PHE A 38 16.29 -2.30 0.42
N SER A 39 17.32 -2.22 1.27
CA SER A 39 18.62 -1.63 0.91
C SER A 39 19.36 -2.46 -0.14
N ILE A 40 19.33 -3.79 -0.05
CA ILE A 40 19.93 -4.67 -1.06
C ILE A 40 19.17 -4.55 -2.39
N ALA A 41 17.84 -4.47 -2.36
CA ALA A 41 17.04 -4.28 -3.57
C ALA A 41 17.44 -2.99 -4.29
N GLY A 42 17.51 -1.87 -3.56
CA GLY A 42 17.92 -0.58 -4.12
C GLY A 42 19.36 -0.60 -4.65
N ALA A 43 20.30 -1.23 -3.93
CA ALA A 43 21.69 -1.36 -4.38
C ALA A 43 21.83 -2.20 -5.66
N LEU A 44 20.95 -3.18 -5.87
CA LEU A 44 20.90 -4.00 -7.08
C LEU A 44 20.06 -3.37 -8.20
N GLY A 45 19.43 -2.21 -7.96
CA GLY A 45 18.54 -1.55 -8.92
C GLY A 45 17.26 -2.35 -9.22
N ILE A 46 16.77 -3.13 -8.24
CA ILE A 46 15.52 -3.90 -8.37
C ILE A 46 14.46 -3.35 -7.41
N ASP A 47 13.19 -3.62 -7.70
CA ASP A 47 12.06 -3.04 -6.96
C ASP A 47 12.07 -3.41 -5.47
N GLU A 48 12.20 -2.39 -4.61
CA GLU A 48 12.36 -2.51 -3.17
C GLU A 48 11.04 -2.86 -2.48
N LEU A 49 9.93 -2.29 -2.95
CA LEU A 49 8.59 -2.54 -2.42
C LEU A 49 8.18 -3.99 -2.68
N LEU A 50 8.33 -4.48 -3.91
CA LEU A 50 8.01 -5.85 -4.28
C LEU A 50 8.91 -6.85 -3.55
N SER A 51 10.18 -6.52 -3.33
CA SER A 51 11.10 -7.35 -2.55
C SER A 51 10.64 -7.49 -1.10
N THR A 52 10.31 -6.38 -0.44
CA THR A 52 9.83 -6.38 0.95
C THR A 52 8.43 -6.99 1.11
N MET A 53 7.53 -6.80 0.14
CA MET A 53 6.22 -7.47 0.13
C MET A 53 6.36 -8.99 -0.03
N SER A 54 7.25 -9.44 -0.92
CA SER A 54 7.49 -10.86 -1.17
C SER A 54 8.07 -11.57 0.07
N LEU A 55 8.89 -10.86 0.85
CA LEU A 55 9.36 -11.33 2.16
C LEU A 55 8.18 -11.64 3.09
N GLY A 56 7.23 -10.71 3.23
CA GLY A 56 6.02 -10.91 4.04
C GLY A 56 5.18 -12.08 3.55
N VAL A 57 4.95 -12.16 2.23
CA VAL A 57 4.22 -13.27 1.60
C VAL A 57 4.83 -14.61 1.97
N LEU A 58 6.15 -14.78 1.84
CA LEU A 58 6.79 -16.03 2.20
C LEU A 58 6.62 -16.32 3.71
N LEU A 59 6.94 -15.33 4.56
CA LEU A 59 6.90 -15.49 6.01
C LEU A 59 5.54 -15.96 6.50
N THR A 60 4.44 -15.36 6.01
CA THR A 60 3.07 -15.75 6.38
C THR A 60 2.75 -17.20 6.00
N ASN A 61 3.33 -17.70 4.90
CA ASN A 61 3.03 -19.04 4.39
C ASN A 61 3.90 -20.16 5.00
N ILE A 62 5.05 -19.84 5.60
CA ILE A 62 5.99 -20.85 6.12
C ILE A 62 6.18 -20.79 7.64
N SER A 63 5.86 -19.67 8.29
CA SER A 63 6.09 -19.50 9.73
C SER A 63 4.86 -19.93 10.52
N PRO A 64 4.97 -20.90 11.43
CA PRO A 64 3.88 -21.26 12.34
C PRO A 64 3.56 -20.16 13.35
N HIS A 65 4.43 -19.15 13.48
CA HIS A 65 4.26 -18.02 14.40
C HIS A 65 3.90 -16.72 13.66
N ALA A 66 3.54 -16.79 12.37
CA ALA A 66 3.26 -15.61 11.55
C ALA A 66 2.29 -14.64 12.24
N GLU A 67 1.15 -15.12 12.71
CA GLU A 67 0.12 -14.30 13.37
C GLU A 67 0.66 -13.52 14.58
N ARG A 68 1.49 -14.16 15.41
CA ARG A 68 2.16 -13.51 16.55
C ARG A 68 3.16 -12.44 16.10
N ILE A 69 3.87 -12.68 15.00
CA ILE A 69 4.84 -11.71 14.46
C ILE A 69 4.08 -10.50 13.91
N PHE A 70 3.02 -10.73 13.12
CA PHE A 70 2.20 -9.68 12.55
C PHE A 70 1.53 -8.83 13.62
N SER A 71 0.93 -9.43 14.65
CA SER A 71 0.29 -8.65 15.72
C SER A 71 1.27 -7.75 16.47
N ILE A 72 2.49 -8.22 16.74
CA ILE A 72 3.54 -7.38 17.35
C ILE A 72 3.93 -6.22 16.43
N ILE A 73 4.09 -6.46 15.13
CA ILE A 73 4.42 -5.41 14.16
C ILE A 73 3.28 -4.40 14.03
N GLU A 74 2.04 -4.86 13.94
CA GLU A 74 0.84 -4.04 13.87
C GLU A 74 0.76 -3.08 15.08
N THR A 75 0.84 -3.64 16.29
CA THR A 75 0.73 -2.86 17.53
C THR A 75 1.86 -1.84 17.72
N TYR A 76 3.11 -2.18 17.39
CA TYR A 76 4.26 -1.33 17.77
C TYR A 76 4.84 -0.51 16.63
N ILE A 77 4.73 -0.96 15.38
CA ILE A 77 5.37 -0.34 14.22
C ILE A 77 4.35 0.26 13.28
N GLU A 78 3.28 -0.48 12.95
CA GLU A 78 2.27 -0.01 11.99
C GLU A 78 1.56 1.25 12.49
N GLU A 79 1.06 1.24 13.72
CA GLU A 79 0.41 2.42 14.32
C GLU A 79 1.33 3.66 14.29
N ALA A 80 2.60 3.50 14.64
CA ALA A 80 3.58 4.59 14.63
C ALA A 80 3.85 5.12 13.21
N ILE A 81 4.02 4.22 12.24
CA ILE A 81 4.22 4.57 10.83
C ILE A 81 2.97 5.26 10.27
N PHE A 82 1.77 4.77 10.58
CA PHE A 82 0.52 5.37 10.13
C PHE A 82 0.34 6.78 10.67
N ILE A 83 0.59 7.00 11.96
CA ILE A 83 0.52 8.35 12.54
C ILE A 83 1.51 9.28 11.83
N ALA A 84 2.78 8.88 11.71
CA ALA A 84 3.79 9.68 11.02
C ALA A 84 3.40 9.96 9.57
N PHE A 85 2.93 8.93 8.85
CA PHE A 85 2.51 9.02 7.46
C PHE A 85 1.33 9.97 7.27
N PHE A 86 0.27 9.85 8.08
CA PHE A 86 -0.92 10.70 7.95
C PHE A 86 -0.66 12.14 8.38
N VAL A 87 0.16 12.37 9.41
CA VAL A 87 0.56 13.73 9.80
C VAL A 87 1.39 14.38 8.70
N ILE A 88 2.41 13.69 8.18
CA ILE A 88 3.26 14.23 7.11
C ILE A 88 2.46 14.44 5.83
N SER A 89 1.62 13.47 5.44
CA SER A 89 0.78 13.59 4.26
C SER A 89 -0.19 14.75 4.38
N GLY A 90 -0.86 14.89 5.53
CA GLY A 90 -1.74 16.01 5.84
C GLY A 90 -1.01 17.36 5.79
N ALA A 91 0.24 17.42 6.28
CA ALA A 91 1.07 18.63 6.23
C ALA A 91 1.48 19.02 4.80
N HIS A 92 1.59 18.06 3.88
CA HIS A 92 1.87 18.31 2.46
C HIS A 92 0.61 18.58 1.63
N VAL A 93 -0.60 18.47 2.20
CA VAL A 93 -1.83 18.83 1.48
C VAL A 93 -1.87 20.34 1.28
N ASP A 94 -1.59 20.78 0.06
CA ASP A 94 -1.80 22.16 -0.35
C ASP A 94 -3.19 22.33 -0.98
N PHE A 95 -4.09 22.95 -0.22
CA PHE A 95 -5.44 23.25 -0.69
C PHE A 95 -5.45 24.28 -1.84
N SER A 96 -4.42 25.14 -1.95
CA SER A 96 -4.30 26.11 -3.06
C SER A 96 -4.19 25.40 -4.40
N ILE A 97 -3.49 24.26 -4.41
CA ILE A 97 -3.30 23.39 -5.58
C ILE A 97 -4.60 22.67 -5.94
N LEU A 98 -5.36 22.24 -4.93
CA LEU A 98 -6.70 21.71 -5.13
C LEU A 98 -7.61 22.71 -5.83
N PHE A 99 -7.49 24.02 -5.58
CA PHE A 99 -8.27 25.04 -6.26
C PHE A 99 -7.71 25.44 -7.63
N SER A 100 -6.39 25.52 -7.79
CA SER A 100 -5.77 25.93 -9.06
C SER A 100 -5.82 24.84 -10.13
N SER A 101 -5.77 23.57 -9.74
CA SER A 101 -5.68 22.40 -10.63
C SER A 101 -6.82 21.40 -10.41
N TRP A 102 -7.95 21.84 -9.83
CA TRP A 102 -9.09 20.98 -9.46
C TRP A 102 -9.59 20.10 -10.60
N LEU A 103 -9.60 20.65 -11.83
CA LEU A 103 -10.09 19.93 -13.01
C LEU A 103 -9.22 18.72 -13.33
N LEU A 104 -7.88 18.86 -13.26
CA LEU A 104 -6.94 17.76 -13.49
C LEU A 104 -7.08 16.68 -12.41
N VAL A 105 -7.26 17.09 -11.16
CA VAL A 105 -7.51 16.17 -10.04
C VAL A 105 -8.78 15.36 -10.28
N VAL A 106 -9.89 16.01 -10.63
CA VAL A 106 -11.16 15.33 -10.90
C VAL A 106 -11.04 14.36 -12.07
N VAL A 107 -10.45 14.81 -13.19
CA VAL A 107 -10.22 13.96 -14.36
C VAL A 107 -9.36 12.74 -14.00
N TYR A 108 -8.27 12.95 -13.26
CA TYR A 108 -7.41 11.86 -12.79
C TYR A 108 -8.17 10.85 -11.93
N ILE A 109 -8.97 11.31 -10.96
CA ILE A 109 -9.78 10.44 -10.09
C ILE A 109 -10.77 9.62 -10.92
N VAL A 110 -11.50 10.27 -11.84
CA VAL A 110 -12.50 9.60 -12.67
C VAL A 110 -11.86 8.54 -13.57
N ILE A 111 -10.78 8.88 -14.28
CA ILE A 111 -10.07 7.93 -15.14
C ILE A 111 -9.56 6.75 -14.32
N ARG A 112 -8.95 7.02 -13.16
CA ARG A 112 -8.43 5.97 -12.27
C ARG A 112 -9.54 5.07 -11.74
N PHE A 113 -10.67 5.65 -11.35
CA PHE A 113 -11.84 4.89 -10.91
C PHE A 113 -12.36 3.98 -12.02
N VAL A 114 -12.61 4.52 -13.21
CA VAL A 114 -13.11 3.75 -14.36
C VAL A 114 -12.13 2.64 -14.74
N GLY A 115 -10.83 2.94 -14.80
CA GLY A 115 -9.78 1.96 -15.11
C GLY A 115 -9.73 0.83 -14.09
N LYS A 116 -9.73 1.14 -12.79
CA LYS A 116 -9.76 0.13 -11.72
C LYS A 116 -11.05 -0.68 -11.72
N TYR A 117 -12.20 -0.03 -11.91
CA TYR A 117 -13.50 -0.68 -11.90
C TYR A 117 -13.64 -1.67 -13.06
N THR A 118 -13.37 -1.20 -14.28
CA THR A 118 -13.44 -2.02 -15.49
C THR A 118 -12.37 -3.12 -15.50
N GLY A 119 -11.15 -2.82 -15.05
CA GLY A 119 -10.07 -3.80 -14.91
C GLY A 119 -10.39 -4.89 -13.89
N ALA A 120 -10.91 -4.52 -12.72
CA ALA A 120 -11.34 -5.48 -11.70
C ALA A 120 -12.52 -6.34 -12.17
N MET A 121 -13.48 -5.73 -12.86
CA MET A 121 -14.62 -6.46 -13.43
C MET A 121 -14.16 -7.44 -14.51
N ALA A 122 -13.31 -7.01 -15.45
CA ALA A 122 -12.75 -7.87 -16.48
C ALA A 122 -11.93 -9.03 -15.87
N GLY A 123 -11.07 -8.73 -14.89
CA GLY A 123 -10.30 -9.74 -14.17
C GLY A 123 -11.19 -10.74 -13.42
N GLY A 124 -12.28 -10.28 -12.81
CA GLY A 124 -13.28 -11.13 -12.16
C GLY A 124 -14.01 -12.04 -13.14
N VAL A 125 -14.38 -11.53 -14.32
CA VAL A 125 -15.02 -12.34 -15.37
C VAL A 125 -14.06 -13.39 -15.93
N ILE A 126 -12.82 -12.99 -16.26
CA ILE A 126 -11.79 -13.89 -16.82
C ILE A 126 -11.45 -15.02 -15.83
N SER A 127 -11.33 -14.69 -14.54
CA SER A 127 -11.05 -15.66 -13.47
C SER A 127 -12.27 -16.47 -13.03
N LYS A 128 -13.46 -16.22 -13.60
CA LYS A 128 -14.74 -16.84 -13.20
C LYS A 128 -15.07 -16.62 -11.71
N ALA A 129 -14.67 -15.47 -11.16
CA ALA A 129 -14.95 -15.13 -9.78
C ALA A 129 -16.46 -14.92 -9.53
N PRO A 130 -16.96 -15.19 -8.31
CA PRO A 130 -18.35 -14.97 -7.93
C PRO A 130 -18.85 -13.56 -8.26
N PRO A 131 -20.14 -13.38 -8.62
CA PRO A 131 -20.69 -12.06 -8.93
C PRO A 131 -20.57 -11.04 -7.79
N SER A 132 -20.55 -11.51 -6.54
CA SER A 132 -20.32 -10.69 -5.35
C SER A 132 -18.92 -10.05 -5.33
N ILE A 133 -17.91 -10.71 -5.89
CA ILE A 133 -16.55 -10.18 -6.00
C ILE A 133 -16.45 -9.33 -7.27
N THR A 134 -16.82 -9.90 -8.42
CA THR A 134 -16.67 -9.27 -9.74
C THR A 134 -17.34 -7.90 -9.86
N LYS A 135 -18.51 -7.71 -9.24
CA LYS A 135 -19.26 -6.44 -9.30
C LYS A 135 -18.84 -5.40 -8.26
N ASN A 136 -18.18 -5.83 -7.18
CA ASN A 136 -17.89 -4.99 -6.02
C ASN A 136 -16.39 -4.66 -5.88
N LEU A 137 -15.47 -5.53 -6.31
CA LEU A 137 -14.02 -5.34 -6.14
C LEU A 137 -13.52 -3.98 -6.65
N GLY A 138 -14.06 -3.49 -7.77
CA GLY A 138 -13.71 -2.16 -8.30
C GLY A 138 -13.96 -1.01 -7.32
N PHE A 139 -15.03 -1.07 -6.52
CA PHE A 139 -15.32 -0.09 -5.46
C PHE A 139 -14.37 -0.25 -4.27
N ALA A 140 -14.03 -1.50 -3.90
CA ALA A 140 -13.05 -1.75 -2.84
C ALA A 140 -11.64 -1.25 -3.16
N LEU A 141 -11.32 -1.06 -4.46
CA LEU A 141 -10.03 -0.54 -4.92
C LEU A 141 -9.98 1.00 -5.05
N VAL A 142 -11.05 1.70 -4.68
CA VAL A 142 -11.08 3.19 -4.68
C VAL A 142 -10.04 3.78 -3.73
N PRO A 143 -9.90 3.33 -2.47
CA PRO A 143 -8.90 3.87 -1.56
C PRO A 143 -7.50 3.94 -2.19
N GLN A 144 -6.80 5.03 -1.90
CA GLN A 144 -5.44 5.27 -2.37
C GLN A 144 -4.53 5.39 -1.15
N GLY A 145 -3.59 4.46 -1.00
CA GLY A 145 -2.65 4.48 0.10
C GLY A 145 -1.45 5.41 -0.16
N GLY A 146 -0.63 5.54 0.88
CA GLY A 146 0.49 6.48 0.94
C GLY A 146 1.65 6.27 -0.01
N ILE A 147 1.81 5.05 -0.52
CA ILE A 147 2.86 4.69 -1.46
C ILE A 147 2.84 5.60 -2.69
N VAL A 148 1.65 5.99 -3.18
CA VAL A 148 1.53 6.83 -4.38
C VAL A 148 2.11 8.23 -4.13
N VAL A 149 1.91 8.79 -2.94
CA VAL A 149 2.47 10.11 -2.56
C VAL A 149 4.01 10.01 -2.50
N GLY A 150 4.55 8.94 -1.91
CA GLY A 150 5.99 8.70 -1.89
C GLY A 150 6.62 8.58 -3.28
N LEU A 151 5.96 7.85 -4.20
CA LEU A 151 6.41 7.75 -5.60
C LEU A 151 6.36 9.11 -6.32
N ALA A 152 5.32 9.90 -6.09
CA ALA A 152 5.19 11.23 -6.67
C ALA A 152 6.26 12.21 -6.17
N LEU A 153 6.64 12.11 -4.89
CA LEU A 153 7.74 12.90 -4.32
C LEU A 153 9.09 12.53 -4.93
N MET A 154 9.34 11.23 -5.15
CA MET A 154 10.55 10.77 -5.84
C MET A 154 10.62 11.30 -7.27
N MET A 155 9.49 11.32 -8.00
CA MET A 155 9.42 11.91 -9.32
C MET A 155 9.75 13.41 -9.31
N TYR A 156 9.19 14.15 -8.35
CA TYR A 156 9.47 15.58 -8.17
C TYR A 156 10.95 15.87 -7.87
N GLN A 157 11.60 14.97 -7.13
CA GLN A 157 13.03 15.09 -6.80
C GLN A 157 13.97 14.58 -7.90
N THR A 158 13.43 14.03 -8.99
CA THR A 158 14.23 13.50 -10.10
C THR A 158 14.71 14.64 -11.01
N PRO A 159 16.03 14.84 -11.18
CA PRO A 159 16.56 15.92 -12.01
C PRO A 159 16.06 15.82 -13.47
N GLY A 160 15.67 16.95 -14.05
CA GLY A 160 15.15 17.06 -15.41
C GLY A 160 13.66 16.71 -15.57
N LEU A 161 12.97 16.37 -14.49
CA LEU A 161 11.53 16.11 -14.47
C LEU A 161 10.79 17.03 -13.49
N GLU A 162 11.38 18.16 -13.12
CA GLU A 162 10.87 19.04 -12.05
C GLU A 162 9.45 19.55 -12.36
N ASP A 163 9.23 20.04 -13.59
CA ASP A 163 7.92 20.58 -14.01
C ASP A 163 6.82 19.51 -14.03
N VAL A 164 7.13 18.34 -14.59
CA VAL A 164 6.19 17.20 -14.68
C VAL A 164 5.97 16.60 -13.30
N GLY A 165 7.03 16.45 -12.51
CA GLY A 165 7.02 15.93 -11.16
C GLY A 165 6.19 16.80 -10.22
N ASN A 166 6.25 18.12 -10.38
CA ASN A 166 5.40 19.06 -9.62
C ASN A 166 3.92 18.84 -9.95
N ILE A 167 3.55 18.73 -11.24
CA ILE A 167 2.18 18.43 -11.65
C ILE A 167 1.72 17.06 -11.09
N ILE A 168 2.54 16.02 -11.19
CA ILE A 168 2.22 14.68 -10.68
C ILE A 168 2.02 14.72 -9.17
N LEU A 169 2.93 15.36 -8.43
CA LEU A 169 2.86 15.50 -6.97
C LEU A 169 1.55 16.18 -6.56
N ASN A 170 1.25 17.31 -7.20
CA ASN A 170 0.07 18.12 -6.95
C ASN A 170 -1.25 17.38 -7.20
N VAL A 171 -1.36 16.72 -8.36
CA VAL A 171 -2.53 15.92 -8.70
C VAL A 171 -2.66 14.72 -7.76
N THR A 172 -1.55 14.08 -7.40
CA THR A 172 -1.53 12.92 -6.51
C THR A 172 -1.95 13.26 -5.10
N ILE A 173 -1.43 14.35 -4.52
CA ILE A 173 -1.80 14.82 -3.18
C ILE A 173 -3.28 15.20 -3.16
N GLY A 174 -3.73 16.00 -4.13
CA GLY A 174 -5.14 16.40 -4.22
C GLY A 174 -6.09 15.20 -4.38
N ALA A 175 -5.72 14.23 -5.22
CA ALA A 175 -6.48 13.01 -5.36
C ALA A 175 -6.46 12.16 -4.08
N THR A 176 -5.31 12.03 -3.41
CA THR A 176 -5.18 11.28 -2.16
C THR A 176 -6.09 11.89 -1.09
N ALA A 177 -6.09 13.22 -0.92
CA ALA A 177 -6.96 13.91 0.04
C ALA A 177 -8.45 13.59 -0.19
N ILE A 178 -8.91 13.59 -1.45
CA ILE A 178 -10.29 13.19 -1.78
C ILE A 178 -10.52 11.71 -1.46
N HIS A 179 -9.60 10.82 -1.84
CA HIS A 179 -9.69 9.39 -1.59
C HIS A 179 -9.66 9.01 -0.10
N GLU A 180 -8.99 9.77 0.76
CA GLU A 180 -9.03 9.55 2.22
C GLU A 180 -10.44 9.80 2.79
N ILE A 181 -11.17 10.76 2.22
CA ILE A 181 -12.54 11.08 2.65
C ILE A 181 -13.55 10.07 2.10
N ILE A 182 -13.49 9.78 0.80
CA ILE A 182 -14.51 8.93 0.13
C ILE A 182 -14.15 7.44 0.16
N GLY A 183 -12.89 7.09 0.30
CA GLY A 183 -12.36 5.74 0.18
C GLY A 183 -12.93 4.79 1.23
N PRO A 184 -12.80 5.07 2.54
CA PRO A 184 -13.32 4.19 3.58
C PRO A 184 -14.85 3.96 3.48
N PRO A 185 -15.70 4.99 3.27
CA PRO A 185 -17.13 4.79 3.04
C PRO A 185 -17.44 3.91 1.82
N ILE A 186 -16.75 4.11 0.69
CA ILE A 186 -16.97 3.32 -0.53
C ILE A 186 -16.48 1.88 -0.36
N ALA A 187 -15.35 1.66 0.31
CA ALA A 187 -14.85 0.33 0.64
C ALA A 187 -15.82 -0.42 1.57
N LYS A 188 -16.32 0.23 2.63
CA LYS A 188 -17.34 -0.34 3.52
C LYS A 188 -18.63 -0.67 2.75
N PHE A 189 -19.08 0.22 1.87
CA PHE A 189 -20.23 -0.03 0.99
C PHE A 189 -20.01 -1.26 0.09
N SER A 190 -18.83 -1.37 -0.51
CA SER A 190 -18.44 -2.49 -1.38
C SER A 190 -18.49 -3.83 -0.64
N LEU A 191 -17.86 -3.90 0.54
CA LEU A 191 -17.84 -5.11 1.38
C LEU A 191 -19.25 -5.48 1.84
N ARG A 192 -20.08 -4.49 2.22
CA ARG A 192 -21.48 -4.73 2.57
C ARG A 192 -22.28 -5.31 1.42
N ARG A 193 -22.11 -4.76 0.21
CA ARG A 193 -22.79 -5.23 -1.00
C ARG A 193 -22.29 -6.60 -1.47
N ALA A 194 -21.06 -6.97 -1.14
CA ALA A 194 -20.51 -8.29 -1.37
C ALA A 194 -21.00 -9.34 -0.35
N GLY A 195 -21.58 -8.91 0.78
CA GLY A 195 -22.00 -9.80 1.87
C GLY A 195 -20.86 -10.20 2.82
N GLU A 196 -19.72 -9.53 2.73
CA GLU A 196 -18.50 -9.85 3.52
C GLU A 196 -18.53 -9.20 4.92
N LEU A 197 -19.39 -8.21 5.13
CA LEU A 197 -19.61 -7.65 6.46
C LEU A 197 -20.66 -8.50 7.19
N LYS A 198 -20.25 -9.15 8.29
CA LYS A 198 -21.19 -9.69 9.27
C LYS A 198 -21.98 -8.51 9.87
N GLY A 199 -23.29 -8.66 9.98
CA GLY A 199 -24.19 -7.55 10.28
C GLY A 199 -23.83 -6.74 11.53
N GLY A 200 -23.63 -5.44 11.34
CA GLY A 200 -23.90 -4.38 12.31
C GLY A 200 -23.02 -4.28 13.54
N GLU A 201 -21.81 -3.74 13.39
CA GLU A 201 -21.22 -2.71 14.28
C GLU A 201 -20.55 -1.62 13.41
#